data_AF-A0A2A3GIA7-F1
#
_entry.id   AF-A0A2A3GIA7-F1
#
_cell.length_a   1.000
_cell.length_b   1.000
_cell.length_c   1.000
_cell.angle_alpha   90.00
_cell.angle_beta   90.00
_cell.angle_gamma   90.00
#
_symmetry.space_group_name_H-M   'P 1'
#
loop_
_entity.id
_entity.type
_entity.pdbx_description
1 polymer ?
#
loop_
_entity_poly.entity_id
_entity_poly.type
_entity_poly.pdbx_seq_one_letter_code
_entity_poly.pdbx_strand_id
1 'polypeptide(L)'
;MKNWACRGALSLLVAGLVASASGMTAHSAPTPDRIDDVPARTALSFMHTPSGTRVGTANQGEARPGLSIVKLYVADYMLRHGDGSPEDFALGQRMIRDSDDNAASQAYAKYPQSIDVIAAEYRLTSTRGSGFWGDAVTSTADTVTFLEAKKTTDPDSQILEWMATAAPVAADGTHQNWGTGRLPSVTGTKWGWSDYGPSIVASASFGPDFSVSANTYGTADQHTSDVLGAFVQDPTPPPQVVPDPIQDLIDRYMPPAITPR
;
A
#
# COMPACT_ATOMS: atom_id res chain seq x y z
N MET A 1 59.95 53.00 14.41
CA MET A 1 59.86 53.53 13.03
C MET A 1 59.90 52.37 12.05
N LYS A 2 59.03 52.42 11.03
CA LYS A 2 58.96 51.60 9.80
C LYS A 2 58.42 50.17 9.86
N ASN A 3 57.12 50.12 9.55
CA ASN A 3 56.38 49.08 8.85
C ASN A 3 57.18 48.41 7.72
N TRP A 4 56.88 47.14 7.44
CA TRP A 4 56.71 46.65 6.07
C TRP A 4 55.59 45.61 6.02
N ALA A 5 54.64 45.89 5.13
CA ALA A 5 53.48 45.08 4.81
C ALA A 5 53.85 44.03 3.76
N CYS A 6 53.36 42.80 3.93
CA CYS A 6 53.20 41.87 2.82
C CYS A 6 51.70 41.67 2.58
N ARG A 7 51.27 42.12 1.40
CA ARG A 7 49.92 41.90 0.86
C ARG A 7 49.80 40.45 0.39
N GLY A 8 48.83 39.71 0.91
CA GLY A 8 48.33 38.46 0.34
C GLY A 8 46.85 38.63 -0.01
N ALA A 9 46.51 38.45 -1.28
CA ALA A 9 45.19 38.69 -1.84
C ALA A 9 44.13 37.75 -1.25
N LEU A 10 42.97 38.31 -0.91
CA LEU A 10 41.79 37.57 -0.47
C LEU A 10 40.95 37.21 -1.70
N SER A 11 41.04 35.96 -2.16
CA SER A 11 40.13 35.43 -3.18
C SER A 11 38.86 34.93 -2.48
N LEU A 12 37.77 35.67 -2.60
CA LEU A 12 36.43 35.23 -2.21
C LEU A 12 35.87 34.32 -3.29
N LEU A 13 35.91 33.00 -3.05
CA LEU A 13 35.13 32.01 -3.78
C LEU A 13 33.74 31.93 -3.14
N VAL A 14 32.76 32.57 -3.76
CA VAL A 14 31.34 32.37 -3.45
C VAL A 14 30.89 31.11 -4.17
N ALA A 15 30.89 29.98 -3.48
CA ALA A 15 30.22 28.77 -3.95
C ALA A 15 28.73 28.91 -3.61
N GLY A 16 27.92 29.22 -4.61
CA GLY A 16 26.46 29.20 -4.51
C GLY A 16 25.97 27.76 -4.32
N LEU A 17 25.44 27.46 -3.15
CA LEU A 17 24.72 26.21 -2.89
C LEU A 17 23.34 26.31 -3.56
N VAL A 18 23.20 25.70 -4.73
CA VAL A 18 21.87 25.47 -5.33
C VAL A 18 21.29 24.24 -4.64
N ALA A 19 20.44 24.45 -3.63
CA ALA A 19 19.64 23.39 -3.07
C ALA A 19 18.56 23.01 -4.10
N SER A 20 18.80 21.92 -4.84
CA SER A 20 17.77 21.26 -5.63
C SER A 20 16.72 20.72 -4.67
N ALA A 21 15.65 21.48 -4.44
CA ALA A 21 14.45 20.96 -3.80
C ALA A 21 13.81 19.97 -4.79
N SER A 22 14.19 18.69 -4.68
CA SER A 22 13.44 17.59 -5.27
C SER A 22 12.07 17.59 -4.60
N GLY A 23 11.10 18.25 -5.22
CA GLY A 23 9.71 18.29 -4.77
C GLY A 23 9.08 16.91 -4.89
N MET A 24 9.39 16.02 -3.95
CA MET A 24 8.46 14.96 -3.60
C MET A 24 7.29 15.67 -2.94
N THR A 25 6.19 15.85 -3.67
CA THR A 25 4.92 16.19 -3.04
C THR A 25 4.60 15.05 -2.09
N ALA A 26 4.85 15.24 -0.80
CA ALA A 26 4.40 14.32 0.23
C ALA A 26 2.87 14.29 0.13
N HIS A 27 2.36 13.26 -0.50
CA HIS A 27 0.93 13.07 -0.65
C HIS A 27 0.43 12.58 0.71
N SER A 28 -0.49 13.32 1.33
CA SER A 28 -0.99 12.99 2.67
C SER A 28 -1.64 11.61 2.68
N ALA A 29 -1.61 10.94 3.83
CA ALA A 29 -2.40 9.73 4.04
C ALA A 29 -3.88 9.99 3.70
N PRO A 30 -4.58 9.02 3.10
CA PRO A 30 -6.01 9.15 2.86
C PRO A 30 -6.73 9.28 4.20
N THR A 31 -7.70 10.19 4.28
CA THR A 31 -8.45 10.43 5.52
C THR A 31 -9.77 9.66 5.49
N PRO A 32 -9.96 8.66 6.38
CA PRO A 32 -11.26 8.01 6.53
C PRO A 32 -12.22 8.94 7.26
N ASP A 33 -13.33 9.31 6.61
CA ASP A 33 -14.36 10.22 7.15
C ASP A 33 -15.77 9.62 7.14
N ARG A 34 -15.95 8.50 6.41
CA ARG A 34 -17.25 7.84 6.19
C ARG A 34 -17.19 6.34 6.47
N ILE A 35 -16.37 5.94 7.44
CA ILE A 35 -16.27 4.55 7.91
C ILE A 35 -17.63 3.99 8.35
N ASP A 36 -18.47 4.81 8.99
CA ASP A 36 -19.77 4.38 9.50
C ASP A 36 -20.80 4.12 8.39
N ASP A 37 -20.57 4.65 7.17
CA ASP A 37 -21.41 4.43 6.00
C ASP A 37 -21.04 3.15 5.23
N VAL A 38 -19.91 2.51 5.59
CA VAL A 38 -19.45 1.28 4.91
C VAL A 38 -20.47 0.16 5.13
N PRO A 39 -21.02 -0.44 4.06
CA PRO A 39 -22.02 -1.50 4.19
C PRO A 39 -21.49 -2.70 4.98
N ALA A 40 -22.31 -3.30 5.84
CA ALA A 40 -21.92 -4.41 6.73
C ALA A 40 -21.34 -5.66 6.04
N ARG A 41 -21.56 -5.81 4.72
CA ARG A 41 -20.87 -6.84 3.90
C ARG A 41 -19.36 -6.63 3.87
N THR A 42 -18.89 -5.41 4.09
CA THR A 42 -17.48 -4.99 4.08
C THR A 42 -17.02 -4.72 5.50
N ALA A 43 -15.94 -5.39 5.90
CA ALA A 43 -15.13 -4.99 7.03
C ALA A 43 -14.00 -4.10 6.52
N LEU A 44 -13.66 -3.04 7.24
CA LEU A 44 -12.58 -2.13 6.90
C LEU A 44 -11.87 -1.64 8.16
N SER A 45 -10.54 -1.59 8.11
CA SER A 45 -9.69 -0.99 9.14
C SER A 45 -8.68 -0.05 8.50
N PHE A 46 -8.38 1.05 9.19
CA PHE A 46 -7.34 2.00 8.85
C PHE A 46 -6.52 2.35 10.09
N MET A 47 -5.21 2.46 9.91
CA MET A 47 -4.28 2.94 10.91
C MET A 47 -3.32 3.95 10.29
N HIS A 48 -3.04 5.03 11.00
CA HIS A 48 -2.03 6.01 10.64
C HIS A 48 -1.16 6.26 11.88
N THR A 49 0.07 5.73 11.84
CA THR A 49 0.96 5.69 13.01
C THR A 49 1.35 7.07 13.52
N PRO A 50 1.70 8.08 12.68
CA PRO A 50 2.13 9.38 13.18
C PRO A 50 1.09 10.12 14.04
N SER A 51 -0.20 10.01 13.71
CA SER A 51 -1.27 10.61 14.52
C SER A 51 -1.83 9.68 15.59
N GLY A 52 -1.46 8.39 15.56
CA GLY A 52 -2.10 7.35 16.38
C GLY A 52 -3.54 7.03 15.99
N THR A 53 -4.00 7.52 14.82
CA THR A 53 -5.37 7.26 14.35
C THR A 53 -5.54 5.77 14.07
N ARG A 54 -6.54 5.16 14.69
CA ARG A 54 -7.04 3.82 14.37
C ARG A 54 -8.56 3.89 14.27
N VAL A 55 -9.09 3.58 13.10
CA VAL A 55 -10.54 3.55 12.85
C VAL A 55 -10.90 2.31 12.06
N GLY A 56 -12.14 1.87 12.17
CA GLY A 56 -12.63 0.73 11.42
C GLY A 56 -14.12 0.54 11.63
N THR A 57 -14.72 -0.25 10.75
CA THR A 57 -16.14 -0.59 10.78
C THR A 57 -16.48 -1.41 12.04
N ALA A 58 -17.77 -1.52 12.37
CA ALA A 58 -18.22 -2.28 13.54
C ALA A 58 -17.80 -3.77 13.52
N ASN A 59 -17.65 -4.35 12.33
CA ASN A 59 -17.22 -5.72 12.07
C ASN A 59 -15.70 -5.86 11.80
N GLN A 60 -14.89 -4.82 12.05
CA GLN A 60 -13.46 -4.80 11.69
C GLN A 60 -12.62 -5.95 12.27
N GLY A 61 -13.03 -6.45 13.45
CA GLY A 61 -12.39 -7.56 14.17
C GLY A 61 -13.01 -8.93 13.88
N GLU A 62 -14.03 -9.00 13.02
CA GLU A 62 -14.64 -10.27 12.61
C GLU A 62 -13.61 -11.15 11.89
N ALA A 63 -13.46 -12.40 12.32
CA ALA A 63 -12.64 -13.38 11.63
C ALA A 63 -13.36 -13.84 10.35
N ARG A 64 -12.83 -13.47 9.19
CA ARG A 64 -13.36 -13.80 7.85
C ARG A 64 -12.37 -14.68 7.09
N PRO A 65 -12.80 -15.37 6.01
CA PRO A 65 -11.87 -16.10 5.14
C PRO A 65 -10.66 -15.23 4.79
N GLY A 66 -9.47 -15.76 5.08
CA GLY A 66 -8.22 -15.02 4.99
C GLY A 66 -7.74 -14.87 3.54
N LEU A 67 -8.19 -15.74 2.64
CA LEU A 67 -7.86 -15.72 1.22
C LEU A 67 -6.33 -15.58 1.01
N SER A 68 -5.89 -14.92 -0.06
CA SER A 68 -4.47 -14.65 -0.27
C SER A 68 -3.86 -13.61 0.69
N ILE A 69 -4.61 -13.03 1.64
CA ILE A 69 -4.04 -12.12 2.66
C ILE A 69 -3.18 -12.91 3.64
N VAL A 70 -3.56 -14.14 4.00
CA VAL A 70 -2.79 -14.93 4.99
C VAL A 70 -1.40 -15.33 4.50
N LYS A 71 -1.13 -15.24 3.19
CA LYS A 71 0.21 -15.43 2.62
C LYS A 71 1.23 -14.44 3.21
N LEU A 72 0.79 -13.25 3.67
CA LEU A 72 1.64 -12.31 4.41
C LEU A 72 2.23 -12.93 5.68
N TYR A 73 1.42 -13.67 6.43
CA TYR A 73 1.84 -14.33 7.66
C TYR A 73 2.73 -15.54 7.37
N VAL A 74 2.41 -16.31 6.33
CA VAL A 74 3.25 -17.44 5.90
C VAL A 74 4.64 -16.94 5.48
N ALA A 75 4.70 -15.89 4.65
CA ALA A 75 5.96 -15.29 4.21
C ALA A 75 6.78 -14.72 5.39
N ASP A 76 6.13 -14.06 6.36
CA ASP A 76 6.82 -13.53 7.54
C ASP A 76 7.43 -14.63 8.40
N TYR A 77 6.69 -15.73 8.59
CA TYR A 77 7.23 -16.90 9.26
C TYR A 77 8.48 -17.42 8.54
N MET A 78 8.42 -17.61 7.24
CA MET A 78 9.55 -18.16 6.46
C MET A 78 10.80 -17.28 6.56
N LEU A 79 10.62 -15.95 6.47
CA LEU A 79 11.73 -15.02 6.51
C LEU A 79 12.41 -14.94 7.90
N ARG A 80 11.66 -15.15 8.99
CA ARG A 80 12.20 -14.99 10.35
C ARG A 80 12.48 -16.29 11.10
N HIS A 81 11.72 -17.33 10.79
CA HIS A 81 11.69 -18.62 11.49
C HIS A 81 11.89 -19.82 10.55
N GLY A 82 11.93 -19.58 9.23
CA GLY A 82 12.27 -20.60 8.25
C GLY A 82 13.72 -21.05 8.35
N ASP A 83 14.13 -21.92 7.43
CA ASP A 83 15.49 -22.47 7.43
C ASP A 83 16.52 -21.56 6.74
N GLY A 84 16.09 -20.37 6.30
CA GLY A 84 16.92 -19.41 5.58
C GLY A 84 17.30 -19.86 4.17
N SER A 85 16.61 -20.87 3.63
CA SER A 85 16.88 -21.36 2.28
C SER A 85 16.53 -20.32 1.21
N PRO A 86 17.27 -20.30 0.08
CA PRO A 86 16.88 -19.51 -1.09
C PRO A 86 15.47 -19.87 -1.61
N GLU A 87 15.04 -21.11 -1.38
CA GLU A 87 13.69 -21.57 -1.74
C GLU A 87 12.62 -20.83 -0.94
N ASP A 88 12.81 -20.65 0.37
CA ASP A 88 11.86 -19.90 1.20
C ASP A 88 11.70 -18.46 0.70
N PHE A 89 12.81 -17.83 0.33
CA PHE A 89 12.79 -16.49 -0.25
C PHE A 89 12.02 -16.46 -1.59
N ALA A 90 12.29 -17.40 -2.50
CA ALA A 90 11.66 -17.47 -3.81
C ALA A 90 10.14 -17.76 -3.71
N LEU A 91 9.75 -18.66 -2.81
CA LEU A 91 8.35 -18.95 -2.51
C LEU A 91 7.65 -17.73 -1.88
N GLY A 92 8.31 -17.05 -0.93
CA GLY A 92 7.83 -15.79 -0.34
C GLY A 92 7.54 -14.73 -1.40
N GLN A 93 8.48 -14.50 -2.31
CA GLN A 93 8.30 -13.54 -3.40
C GLN A 93 7.09 -13.90 -4.28
N ARG A 94 7.00 -15.15 -4.75
CA ARG A 94 5.87 -15.61 -5.58
C ARG A 94 4.53 -15.49 -4.87
N MET A 95 4.48 -15.85 -3.58
CA MET A 95 3.28 -15.73 -2.76
C MET A 95 2.77 -14.29 -2.63
N ILE A 96 3.67 -13.33 -2.41
CA ILE A 96 3.27 -11.95 -2.13
C ILE A 96 3.09 -11.16 -3.42
N ARG A 97 4.09 -11.21 -4.31
CA ARG A 97 4.12 -10.43 -5.56
C ARG A 97 3.12 -10.95 -6.59
N ASP A 98 3.15 -12.27 -6.83
CA ASP A 98 2.39 -12.91 -7.91
C ASP A 98 1.11 -13.59 -7.39
N SER A 99 0.87 -13.54 -6.07
CA SER A 99 -0.25 -14.22 -5.40
C SER A 99 -0.34 -15.72 -5.70
N ASP A 100 0.81 -16.39 -5.82
CA ASP A 100 0.89 -17.77 -6.28
C ASP A 100 0.46 -18.80 -5.21
N ASP A 101 -0.62 -19.52 -5.49
CA ASP A 101 -1.21 -20.54 -4.61
C ASP A 101 -0.40 -21.82 -4.50
N ASN A 102 0.32 -22.19 -5.57
CA ASN A 102 1.21 -23.34 -5.53
C ASN A 102 2.41 -23.04 -4.62
N ALA A 103 2.95 -21.82 -4.69
CA ALA A 103 3.99 -21.37 -3.77
C ALA A 103 3.50 -21.38 -2.31
N ALA A 104 2.29 -20.88 -2.05
CA ALA A 104 1.70 -20.93 -0.72
C ALA A 104 1.45 -22.34 -0.19
N SER A 105 1.02 -23.24 -1.06
CA SER A 105 0.79 -24.64 -0.67
C SER A 105 2.10 -25.34 -0.31
N GLN A 106 3.17 -25.11 -1.05
CA GLN A 106 4.50 -25.65 -0.74
C GLN A 106 5.06 -25.05 0.56
N ALA A 107 4.99 -23.73 0.73
CA ALA A 107 5.41 -23.03 1.93
C ALA A 107 4.65 -23.52 3.17
N TYR A 108 3.33 -23.64 3.08
CA TYR A 108 2.49 -24.04 4.22
C TYR A 108 2.63 -25.54 4.54
N ALA A 109 2.87 -26.40 3.54
CA ALA A 109 3.20 -27.80 3.79
C ALA A 109 4.52 -27.95 4.57
N LYS A 110 5.51 -27.07 4.29
CA LYS A 110 6.77 -27.02 5.02
C LYS A 110 6.60 -26.42 6.43
N TYR A 111 5.74 -25.42 6.58
CA TYR A 111 5.51 -24.66 7.82
C TYR A 111 4.03 -24.54 8.17
N PRO A 112 3.35 -25.62 8.59
CA PRO A 112 1.91 -25.60 8.84
C PRO A 112 1.50 -24.74 10.04
N GLN A 113 2.41 -24.48 10.97
CA GLN A 113 2.21 -23.61 12.14
C GLN A 113 2.37 -22.11 11.82
N SER A 114 2.78 -21.75 10.60
CA SER A 114 3.25 -20.40 10.27
C SER A 114 2.24 -19.30 10.64
N ILE A 115 0.97 -19.47 10.28
CA ILE A 115 -0.07 -18.47 10.55
C ILE A 115 -0.30 -18.30 12.07
N ASP A 116 -0.38 -19.39 12.83
CA ASP A 116 -0.65 -19.32 14.27
C ASP A 116 0.52 -18.72 15.05
N VAL A 117 1.77 -19.04 14.67
CA VAL A 117 2.96 -18.45 15.28
C VAL A 117 3.01 -16.95 15.04
N ILE A 118 2.79 -16.50 13.80
CA ILE A 118 2.76 -15.06 13.48
C ILE A 118 1.59 -14.37 14.18
N ALA A 119 0.41 -15.00 14.21
CA ALA A 119 -0.73 -14.45 14.93
C ALA A 119 -0.41 -14.23 16.42
N ALA A 120 0.26 -15.18 17.07
CA ALA A 120 0.68 -15.03 18.47
C ALA A 120 1.70 -13.89 18.66
N GLU A 121 2.70 -13.80 17.79
CA GLU A 121 3.78 -12.80 17.90
C GLU A 121 3.29 -11.37 17.73
N TYR A 122 2.38 -11.11 16.78
CA TYR A 122 1.79 -9.79 16.56
C TYR A 122 0.48 -9.57 17.33
N ARG A 123 0.04 -10.56 18.13
CA ARG A 123 -1.23 -10.53 18.89
C ARG A 123 -2.47 -10.31 18.01
N LEU A 124 -2.51 -11.02 16.89
CA LEU A 124 -3.60 -11.00 15.92
C LEU A 124 -4.75 -11.91 16.38
N THR A 125 -5.66 -11.38 17.20
CA THR A 125 -6.61 -12.20 17.97
C THR A 125 -7.69 -12.88 17.15
N SER A 126 -7.93 -12.44 15.92
CA SER A 126 -8.92 -13.00 15.00
C SER A 126 -8.26 -13.79 13.85
N THR A 127 -6.94 -13.97 13.91
CA THR A 127 -6.15 -14.69 12.92
C THR A 127 -5.79 -16.07 13.43
N ARG A 128 -6.09 -17.08 12.62
CA ARG A 128 -5.78 -18.49 12.92
C ARG A 128 -5.56 -19.29 11.65
N GLY A 129 -4.63 -20.21 11.72
CA GLY A 129 -4.39 -21.21 10.68
C GLY A 129 -5.52 -22.23 10.57
N SER A 130 -5.37 -23.10 9.58
CA SER A 130 -6.22 -24.28 9.37
C SER A 130 -5.37 -25.42 8.79
N GLY A 131 -5.98 -26.56 8.47
CA GLY A 131 -5.29 -27.68 7.81
C GLY A 131 -4.78 -27.32 6.41
N PHE A 132 -5.40 -26.33 5.76
CA PHE A 132 -4.97 -25.74 4.50
C PHE A 132 -4.92 -24.21 4.65
N TRP A 133 -3.89 -23.56 4.10
CA TRP A 133 -3.73 -22.11 4.24
C TRP A 133 -4.93 -21.32 3.71
N GLY A 134 -5.58 -21.80 2.63
CA GLY A 134 -6.74 -21.11 2.04
C GLY A 134 -7.98 -21.12 2.93
N ASP A 135 -8.05 -22.04 3.89
CA ASP A 135 -9.13 -22.14 4.88
C ASP A 135 -8.83 -21.33 6.16
N ALA A 136 -7.65 -20.71 6.26
CA ALA A 136 -7.30 -19.85 7.38
C ALA A 136 -8.17 -18.59 7.38
N VAL A 137 -8.25 -17.93 8.53
CA VAL A 137 -9.01 -16.68 8.70
C VAL A 137 -8.16 -15.58 9.29
N THR A 138 -8.56 -14.34 9.04
CA THR A 138 -8.00 -13.14 9.67
C THR A 138 -9.07 -12.07 9.76
N SER A 139 -8.76 -10.95 10.42
CA SER A 139 -9.60 -9.76 10.43
C SER A 139 -8.88 -8.59 9.76
N THR A 140 -9.64 -7.58 9.34
CA THR A 140 -9.04 -6.35 8.81
C THR A 140 -8.21 -5.62 9.87
N ALA A 141 -8.64 -5.67 11.14
CA ALA A 141 -7.96 -5.05 12.26
C ALA A 141 -6.62 -5.73 12.56
N ASP A 142 -6.56 -7.06 12.46
CA ASP A 142 -5.31 -7.82 12.58
C ASP A 142 -4.36 -7.51 11.43
N THR A 143 -4.89 -7.47 10.20
CA THR A 143 -4.07 -7.23 9.01
C THR A 143 -3.39 -5.85 9.05
N VAL A 144 -4.12 -4.78 9.43
CA VAL A 144 -3.48 -3.46 9.60
C VAL A 144 -2.51 -3.42 10.78
N THR A 145 -2.78 -4.18 11.86
CA THR A 145 -1.86 -4.28 12.99
C THR A 145 -0.54 -4.93 12.57
N PHE A 146 -0.59 -6.00 11.77
CA PHE A 146 0.60 -6.62 11.19
C PHE A 146 1.38 -5.66 10.29
N LEU A 147 0.72 -4.97 9.37
CA LEU A 147 1.39 -4.05 8.43
C LEU A 147 2.01 -2.84 9.15
N GLU A 148 1.32 -2.24 10.13
CA GLU A 148 1.88 -1.13 10.92
C GLU A 148 3.07 -1.59 11.77
N ALA A 149 2.98 -2.78 12.38
CA ALA A 149 4.11 -3.35 13.10
C ALA A 149 5.31 -3.54 12.16
N LYS A 150 5.09 -4.10 10.96
CA LYS A 150 6.15 -4.27 9.96
C LYS A 150 6.82 -2.97 9.56
N LYS A 151 6.05 -1.96 9.17
CA LYS A 151 6.63 -0.64 8.83
C LYS A 151 7.44 -0.02 9.98
N THR A 152 7.03 -0.27 11.22
CA THR A 152 7.68 0.33 12.39
C THR A 152 8.94 -0.43 12.81
N THR A 153 8.93 -1.77 12.75
CA THR A 153 10.01 -2.61 13.29
C THR A 153 10.96 -3.17 12.23
N ASP A 154 10.50 -3.24 10.98
CA ASP A 154 11.17 -3.88 9.85
C ASP A 154 10.79 -3.14 8.54
N PRO A 155 11.12 -1.83 8.40
CA PRO A 155 10.71 -1.03 7.24
C PRO A 155 11.31 -1.52 5.92
N ASP A 156 12.45 -2.22 5.96
CA ASP A 156 13.13 -2.82 4.79
C ASP A 156 12.66 -4.27 4.52
N SER A 157 11.53 -4.68 5.12
CA SER A 157 11.01 -6.04 4.98
C SER A 157 10.78 -6.40 3.53
N GLN A 158 11.21 -7.61 3.14
CA GLN A 158 10.95 -8.15 1.81
C GLN A 158 9.45 -8.25 1.50
N ILE A 159 8.60 -8.43 2.52
CA ILE A 159 7.15 -8.47 2.34
C ILE A 159 6.62 -7.12 1.84
N LEU A 160 7.10 -6.01 2.42
CA LEU A 160 6.69 -4.67 2.01
C LEU A 160 7.17 -4.37 0.59
N GLU A 161 8.40 -4.77 0.24
CA GLU A 161 8.93 -4.64 -1.12
C GLU A 161 8.14 -5.47 -2.14
N TRP A 162 7.79 -6.72 -1.82
CA TRP A 162 7.01 -7.58 -2.71
C TRP A 162 5.57 -7.10 -2.89
N MET A 163 4.97 -6.49 -1.86
CA MET A 163 3.68 -5.81 -1.96
C MET A 163 3.78 -4.52 -2.81
N ALA A 164 4.86 -3.75 -2.66
CA ALA A 164 5.10 -2.53 -3.43
C ALA A 164 5.34 -2.80 -4.91
N THR A 165 5.87 -3.98 -5.22
CA THR A 165 6.19 -4.42 -6.57
C THR A 165 5.26 -5.53 -7.08
N ALA A 166 4.07 -5.66 -6.47
CA ALA A 166 3.10 -6.68 -6.82
C ALA A 166 2.80 -6.70 -8.32
N ALA A 167 2.69 -7.90 -8.90
CA ALA A 167 2.43 -8.05 -10.32
C ALA A 167 1.03 -7.51 -10.66
N PRO A 168 0.83 -6.84 -11.81
CA PRO A 168 -0.49 -6.32 -12.19
C PRO A 168 -1.51 -7.44 -12.43
N VAL A 169 -1.04 -8.65 -12.69
CA VAL A 169 -1.82 -9.87 -12.89
C VAL A 169 -1.18 -10.97 -12.05
N ALA A 170 -1.98 -11.66 -11.25
CA ALA A 170 -1.56 -12.79 -10.44
C ALA A 170 -1.25 -14.03 -11.29
N ALA A 171 -0.64 -15.04 -10.67
CA ALA A 171 -0.23 -16.28 -11.32
C ALA A 171 -1.40 -17.06 -11.98
N ASP A 172 -2.63 -16.87 -11.48
CA ASP A 172 -3.86 -17.48 -11.99
C ASP A 172 -4.56 -16.65 -13.08
N GLY A 173 -4.02 -15.46 -13.41
CA GLY A 173 -4.62 -14.53 -14.37
C GLY A 173 -5.51 -13.44 -13.75
N THR A 174 -5.68 -13.40 -12.43
CA THR A 174 -6.51 -12.39 -11.76
C THR A 174 -5.83 -11.01 -11.77
N HIS A 175 -6.55 -9.97 -12.20
CA HIS A 175 -6.04 -8.59 -12.14
C HIS A 175 -5.95 -8.08 -10.70
N GLN A 176 -4.79 -7.56 -10.34
CA GLN A 176 -4.46 -7.07 -9.00
C GLN A 176 -4.55 -5.53 -8.96
N ASN A 177 -5.76 -4.99 -9.09
CA ASN A 177 -5.98 -3.55 -9.26
C ASN A 177 -7.31 -3.04 -8.67
N TRP A 178 -7.65 -3.41 -7.44
CA TRP A 178 -8.93 -3.04 -6.83
C TRP A 178 -8.83 -2.77 -5.32
N GLY A 179 -9.90 -2.26 -4.73
CA GLY A 179 -10.00 -2.04 -3.28
C GLY A 179 -9.04 -0.98 -2.75
N THR A 180 -8.38 -1.31 -1.65
CA THR A 180 -7.45 -0.43 -0.94
C THR A 180 -6.29 0.03 -1.83
N GLY A 181 -5.86 -0.76 -2.80
CA GLY A 181 -4.81 -0.37 -3.75
C GLY A 181 -5.19 0.78 -4.69
N ARG A 182 -6.45 1.24 -4.67
CA ARG A 182 -6.92 2.42 -5.41
C ARG A 182 -6.87 3.71 -4.60
N LEU A 183 -6.58 3.64 -3.30
CA LEU A 183 -6.47 4.83 -2.46
C LEU A 183 -5.22 5.63 -2.82
N PRO A 184 -5.26 6.97 -2.68
CA PRO A 184 -4.08 7.79 -2.89
C PRO A 184 -2.97 7.42 -1.90
N SER A 185 -1.73 7.69 -2.29
CA SER A 185 -0.54 7.50 -1.45
C SER A 185 -0.24 6.04 -1.06
N VAL A 186 -0.95 5.05 -1.62
CA VAL A 186 -0.61 3.64 -1.44
C VAL A 186 0.72 3.31 -2.11
N THR A 187 1.59 2.64 -1.39
CA THR A 187 2.90 2.17 -1.85
C THR A 187 2.83 0.71 -2.30
N GLY A 188 2.13 -0.14 -1.57
CA GLY A 188 2.01 -1.56 -1.91
C GLY A 188 0.73 -2.19 -1.39
N THR A 189 0.30 -3.26 -2.06
CA THR A 189 -0.96 -3.94 -1.78
C THR A 189 -0.84 -5.45 -1.93
N LYS A 190 -1.57 -6.18 -1.09
CA LYS A 190 -1.89 -7.60 -1.28
C LYS A 190 -3.39 -7.76 -1.48
N TRP A 191 -3.78 -8.53 -2.48
CA TRP A 191 -5.16 -8.90 -2.78
C TRP A 191 -5.43 -10.36 -2.43
N GLY A 192 -6.70 -10.70 -2.18
CA GLY A 192 -7.18 -12.07 -2.05
C GLY A 192 -8.63 -12.20 -2.50
N TRP A 193 -8.96 -13.33 -3.10
CA TRP A 193 -10.28 -13.63 -3.64
C TRP A 193 -10.59 -15.11 -3.40
N SER A 194 -11.87 -15.44 -3.39
CA SER A 194 -12.35 -16.81 -3.41
C SER A 194 -12.32 -17.37 -4.84
N ASP A 195 -11.67 -18.51 -5.07
CA ASP A 195 -11.73 -19.20 -6.37
C ASP A 195 -13.04 -19.95 -6.58
N TYR A 196 -13.68 -20.35 -5.48
CA TYR A 196 -14.90 -21.15 -5.48
C TYR A 196 -15.91 -20.62 -4.47
N GLY A 197 -17.19 -20.89 -4.72
CA GLY A 197 -18.28 -20.52 -3.81
C GLY A 197 -18.72 -19.07 -3.93
N PRO A 198 -19.31 -18.48 -2.86
CA PRO A 198 -19.72 -17.08 -2.84
C PRO A 198 -18.52 -16.17 -3.09
N SER A 199 -18.74 -15.07 -3.81
CA SER A 199 -17.70 -14.07 -4.05
C SER A 199 -17.30 -13.42 -2.73
N ILE A 200 -16.03 -13.59 -2.35
CA ILE A 200 -15.39 -12.90 -1.23
C ILE A 200 -14.08 -12.35 -1.75
N VAL A 201 -13.82 -11.07 -1.46
CA VAL A 201 -12.59 -10.39 -1.88
C VAL A 201 -12.03 -9.56 -0.73
N ALA A 202 -10.71 -9.46 -0.65
CA ALA A 202 -10.00 -8.69 0.35
C ALA A 202 -8.78 -7.99 -0.24
N SER A 203 -8.49 -6.78 0.24
CA SER A 203 -7.25 -6.09 -0.09
C SER A 203 -6.66 -5.47 1.17
N ALA A 204 -5.33 -5.48 1.26
CA ALA A 204 -4.58 -4.88 2.34
C ALA A 204 -3.41 -4.09 1.75
N SER A 205 -3.32 -2.82 2.11
CA SER A 205 -2.35 -1.89 1.56
C SER A 205 -1.62 -1.14 2.65
N PHE A 206 -0.41 -0.69 2.32
CA PHE A 206 0.32 0.29 3.11
C PHE A 206 0.73 1.46 2.22
N GLY A 207 0.79 2.65 2.83
CA GLY A 207 1.51 3.80 2.32
C GLY A 207 2.66 4.18 3.27
N PRO A 208 3.27 5.36 3.08
CA PRO A 208 4.42 5.80 3.86
C PRO A 208 4.22 5.70 5.38
N ASP A 209 3.02 6.04 5.87
CA ASP A 209 2.72 6.19 7.29
C ASP A 209 1.36 5.61 7.73
N PHE A 210 0.60 5.03 6.79
CA PHE A 210 -0.69 4.38 7.05
C PHE A 210 -0.77 2.96 6.50
N SER A 211 -1.70 2.19 7.03
CA SER A 211 -2.13 0.88 6.52
C SER A 211 -3.63 0.82 6.53
N VAL A 212 -4.17 0.09 5.57
CA VAL A 212 -5.61 -0.08 5.37
C VAL A 212 -5.87 -1.49 4.92
N SER A 213 -6.92 -2.11 5.45
CA SER A 213 -7.35 -3.43 5.03
C SER A 213 -8.87 -3.47 4.94
N ALA A 214 -9.37 -4.14 3.92
CA ALA A 214 -10.78 -4.40 3.74
C ALA A 214 -11.03 -5.85 3.33
N ASN A 215 -12.18 -6.38 3.71
CA ASN A 215 -12.67 -7.70 3.30
C ASN A 215 -14.18 -7.60 3.06
N THR A 216 -14.64 -8.03 1.90
CA THR A 216 -16.03 -7.89 1.46
C THR A 216 -16.58 -9.25 1.04
N TYR A 217 -17.71 -9.63 1.64
CA TYR A 217 -18.60 -10.65 1.07
C TYR A 217 -19.32 -10.01 -0.14
N GLY A 218 -18.71 -10.14 -1.32
CA GLY A 218 -19.14 -9.48 -2.55
C GLY A 218 -18.04 -9.42 -3.61
N THR A 219 -18.31 -8.68 -4.68
CA THR A 219 -17.40 -8.57 -5.84
C THR A 219 -16.28 -7.56 -5.61
N ALA A 220 -15.23 -7.60 -6.44
CA ALA A 220 -14.17 -6.59 -6.46
C ALA A 220 -14.69 -5.16 -6.69
N ASP A 221 -15.75 -4.99 -7.46
CA ASP A 221 -16.38 -3.68 -7.70
C ASP A 221 -17.10 -3.16 -6.45
N GLN A 222 -17.87 -4.02 -5.78
CA GLN A 222 -18.53 -3.66 -4.51
C GLN A 222 -17.49 -3.32 -3.45
N HIS A 223 -16.45 -4.13 -3.35
CA HIS A 223 -15.33 -3.90 -2.46
C HIS A 223 -14.62 -2.57 -2.75
N THR A 224 -14.35 -2.27 -4.02
CA THR A 224 -13.71 -1.00 -4.42
C THR A 224 -14.60 0.19 -4.12
N SER A 225 -15.89 0.10 -4.44
CA SER A 225 -16.86 1.16 -4.14
C SER A 225 -16.97 1.42 -2.63
N ASP A 226 -17.02 0.36 -1.82
CA ASP A 226 -17.13 0.48 -0.36
C ASP A 226 -15.86 1.07 0.24
N VAL A 227 -14.68 0.63 -0.23
CA VAL A 227 -13.39 1.19 0.21
C VAL A 227 -13.30 2.66 -0.15
N LEU A 228 -13.47 3.04 -1.42
CA LEU A 228 -13.36 4.45 -1.83
C LEU A 228 -14.43 5.33 -1.16
N GLY A 229 -15.62 4.77 -0.94
CA GLY A 229 -16.70 5.43 -0.21
C GLY A 229 -16.38 5.75 1.24
N ALA A 230 -15.42 5.07 1.88
CA ALA A 230 -15.05 5.30 3.27
C ALA A 230 -14.10 6.49 3.49
N PHE A 231 -13.48 7.00 2.43
CA PHE A 231 -12.46 8.05 2.48
C PHE A 231 -12.93 9.34 1.80
N VAL A 232 -12.32 10.44 2.23
CA VAL A 232 -12.41 11.72 1.54
C VAL A 232 -11.95 11.52 0.10
N GLN A 233 -12.82 11.83 -0.84
CA GLN A 233 -12.42 11.98 -2.22
C GLN A 233 -11.81 13.39 -2.32
N ASP A 234 -10.50 13.49 -2.51
CA ASP A 234 -9.92 14.78 -2.89
C ASP A 234 -10.69 15.30 -4.12
N PRO A 235 -11.03 16.59 -4.17
CA PRO A 235 -11.65 17.15 -5.36
C PRO A 235 -10.76 16.81 -6.54
N THR A 236 -11.30 16.08 -7.51
CA THR A 236 -10.61 15.81 -8.76
C THR A 236 -10.07 17.15 -9.25
N PRO A 237 -8.75 17.29 -9.47
CA PRO A 237 -8.23 18.51 -10.06
C PRO A 237 -9.08 18.79 -11.30
N PRO A 238 -9.56 20.03 -11.52
CA PRO A 238 -10.25 20.34 -12.77
C PRO A 238 -9.36 19.85 -13.91
N PRO A 239 -9.95 19.26 -14.98
CA PRO A 239 -9.17 18.80 -16.12
C PRO A 239 -8.14 19.86 -16.44
N GLN A 240 -6.86 19.49 -16.45
CA GLN A 240 -5.84 20.42 -16.92
C GLN A 240 -6.31 20.85 -18.30
N VAL A 241 -6.69 22.13 -18.42
CA VAL A 241 -6.96 22.73 -19.72
C VAL A 241 -5.62 22.68 -20.42
N VAL A 242 -5.40 21.63 -21.21
CA VAL A 242 -4.30 21.59 -22.16
C VAL A 242 -4.57 22.80 -23.04
N PRO A 243 -3.69 23.82 -23.05
CA PRO A 243 -3.84 24.94 -23.95
C PRO A 243 -4.02 24.36 -25.35
N ASP A 244 -5.09 24.74 -26.04
CA ASP A 244 -5.28 24.29 -27.41
C ASP A 244 -4.03 24.71 -28.20
N PRO A 245 -3.21 23.76 -28.69
CA PRO A 245 -1.95 24.10 -29.35
C PRO A 245 -2.19 25.01 -30.56
N ILE A 246 -3.39 24.97 -31.14
CA ILE A 246 -3.80 25.81 -32.26
C ILE A 246 -4.10 27.23 -31.76
N GLN A 247 -4.81 27.37 -30.64
CA GLN A 247 -5.12 28.68 -30.06
C GLN A 247 -3.84 29.40 -29.58
N ASP A 248 -2.92 28.66 -28.95
CA ASP A 248 -1.60 29.17 -28.54
C ASP A 248 -0.76 29.64 -29.73
N LEU A 249 -0.90 28.98 -30.89
CA LEU A 249 -0.25 29.38 -32.14
C LEU A 249 -0.92 30.63 -32.73
N ILE A 250 -2.24 30.69 -32.73
CA ILE A 250 -3.00 31.85 -33.22
C ILE A 250 -2.65 33.10 -32.40
N ASP A 251 -2.63 32.99 -31.08
CA ASP A 251 -2.35 34.13 -30.19
C ASP A 251 -0.88 34.59 -30.30
N ARG A 252 0.04 33.68 -30.64
CA ARG A 252 1.47 33.99 -30.83
C ARG A 252 1.78 34.62 -32.18
N TYR A 253 1.07 34.24 -33.25
CA TYR A 253 1.40 34.62 -34.63
C TYR A 253 0.39 35.56 -35.29
N MET A 254 -0.80 35.75 -34.70
CA MET A 254 -1.80 36.72 -35.13
C MET A 254 -2.36 37.49 -33.92
N PRO A 255 -1.55 38.36 -33.29
CA PRO A 255 -2.06 39.21 -32.22
C PRO A 255 -3.22 40.08 -32.75
N PRO A 256 -4.26 40.33 -31.93
CA PRO A 256 -5.42 41.10 -32.37
C PRO A 256 -5.00 42.46 -32.91
N ALA A 257 -5.56 42.82 -34.07
CA ALA A 257 -5.24 44.08 -34.73
C ALA A 257 -5.50 45.25 -33.77
N ILE A 258 -4.44 46.00 -33.47
CA ILE A 258 -4.53 47.22 -32.68
C ILE A 258 -5.41 48.18 -33.47
N THR A 259 -6.61 48.45 -32.95
CA THR A 259 -7.50 49.45 -33.52
C THR A 259 -6.91 50.83 -33.21
N PRO A 260 -6.60 51.68 -34.23
CA PRO A 260 -6.11 53.03 -33.96
C PRO A 260 -7.24 53.85 -33.32
N ARG A 261 -6.89 54.66 -32.31
CA ARG A 261 -7.79 55.70 -31.76
C ARG A 261 -7.84 56.91 -32.68
#